data_AF-A0A1A9W3W5-F1
#
_entry.id   AF-A0A1A9W3W5-F1
#
_cell.length_a   1.000
_cell.length_b   1.000
_cell.length_c   1.000
_cell.angle_alpha   90.00
_cell.angle_beta   90.00
_cell.angle_gamma   90.00
#
_symmetry.space_group_name_H-M   'P 1'
#
loop_
_entity.id
_entity.type
_entity.pdbx_description
1 polymer ?
#
loop_
_entity_poly.entity_id
_entity_poly.type
_entity_poly.pdbx_seq_one_letter_code
_entity_poly.pdbx_strand_id
1 'polypeptide(L)'
;MKACRLAFFGVLLLTQSCFSSPTSNSKLLINDHEFNEENQFYRVTLKNFIERLMPFCERYIDLLEKTVEDLKINKKAIEYEHVKKQLDLVSKHSEHIKSSNYSEAFKGFLNFERSISGHGKNVDDVFLKHDGEDLVEEFCQSLLKYFNDFLNSFIAYANGLKEEEKAANNNFLEWFKSFRDEEDCGDKFEKFKKFFKFFNPQLFAVEN
;
A
#
# COMPACT_ATOMS: atom_id res chain seq x y z
N MET A 1 -23.31 -0.57 1.20
CA MET A 1 -22.08 -0.10 1.86
C MET A 1 -22.09 -0.51 3.34
N LYS A 2 -21.64 -1.73 3.66
CA LYS A 2 -21.34 -2.21 5.03
C LYS A 2 -20.24 -3.28 5.05
N ALA A 3 -20.11 -4.09 4.00
CA ALA A 3 -19.04 -5.08 3.86
C ALA A 3 -17.62 -4.46 3.85
N CYS A 4 -17.43 -3.38 3.10
CA CYS A 4 -16.13 -2.72 2.92
C CYS A 4 -15.44 -2.29 4.24
N ARG A 5 -16.21 -2.00 5.31
CA ARG A 5 -15.67 -1.51 6.58
C ARG A 5 -14.92 -2.60 7.39
N LEU A 6 -15.38 -3.85 7.31
CA LEU A 6 -14.64 -4.99 7.89
C LEU A 6 -13.61 -5.59 6.91
N ALA A 7 -13.81 -5.37 5.60
CA ALA A 7 -12.89 -5.84 4.58
C ALA A 7 -11.49 -5.21 4.72
N PHE A 8 -11.35 -3.90 4.91
CA PHE A 8 -10.02 -3.27 4.86
C PHE A 8 -9.03 -3.83 5.92
N PHE A 9 -9.47 -3.96 7.18
CA PHE A 9 -8.67 -4.65 8.21
C PHE A 9 -8.53 -6.16 7.93
N GLY A 10 -9.58 -6.83 7.46
CA GLY A 10 -9.53 -8.25 7.11
C GLY A 10 -8.60 -8.60 5.94
N VAL A 11 -8.44 -7.70 4.96
CA VAL A 11 -7.62 -7.88 3.75
C VAL A 11 -6.14 -7.62 4.06
N LEU A 12 -5.82 -6.62 4.90
CA LEU A 12 -4.49 -6.47 5.50
C LEU A 12 -4.06 -7.69 6.35
N LEU A 13 -4.98 -8.57 6.73
CA LEU A 13 -4.75 -9.76 7.55
C LEU A 13 -4.77 -11.10 6.79
N LEU A 14 -5.15 -11.15 5.50
CA LEU A 14 -5.50 -12.41 4.82
C LEU A 14 -4.90 -12.61 3.41
N THR A 15 -3.57 -12.48 3.25
CA THR A 15 -2.87 -12.85 1.99
C THR A 15 -1.63 -13.75 2.17
N GLN A 16 -1.73 -14.82 2.97
CA GLN A 16 -0.86 -16.00 2.82
C GLN A 16 -1.57 -17.15 2.10
N SER A 17 -1.43 -17.20 0.77
CA SER A 17 -1.77 -18.38 -0.04
C SER A 17 -0.91 -18.43 -1.31
N CYS A 18 -0.31 -19.60 -1.57
CA CYS A 18 0.69 -19.78 -2.61
C CYS A 18 0.09 -19.82 -4.03
N PHE A 19 0.78 -19.25 -5.01
CA PHE A 19 0.67 -19.64 -6.42
C PHE A 19 2.05 -19.68 -7.09
N SER A 20 2.25 -20.67 -7.97
CA SER A 20 3.53 -20.95 -8.63
C SER A 20 3.61 -20.29 -10.02
N SER A 21 4.83 -19.94 -10.44
CA SER A 21 5.13 -19.26 -11.70
C SER A 21 4.82 -20.10 -12.95
N PRO A 22 4.62 -19.44 -14.10
CA PRO A 22 5.74 -19.40 -15.06
C PRO A 22 6.04 -18.04 -15.73
N THR A 23 7.21 -18.01 -16.36
CA THR A 23 7.90 -16.99 -17.20
C THR A 23 7.23 -16.75 -18.57
N SER A 24 7.53 -15.75 -19.42
CA SER A 24 8.39 -14.52 -19.44
C SER A 24 8.15 -13.79 -20.80
N ASN A 25 8.57 -12.56 -21.16
CA ASN A 25 8.83 -11.21 -20.60
C ASN A 25 9.39 -10.36 -21.80
N SER A 26 9.14 -9.04 -21.94
CA SER A 26 9.82 -8.03 -22.84
C SER A 26 8.84 -7.11 -23.61
N LYS A 27 9.11 -5.84 -23.96
CA LYS A 27 9.90 -4.72 -23.38
C LYS A 27 9.49 -3.45 -24.16
N LEU A 28 9.15 -2.34 -23.51
CA LEU A 28 8.44 -1.18 -24.08
C LEU A 28 9.39 -0.12 -24.76
N LEU A 29 8.94 0.64 -25.79
CA LEU A 29 9.77 1.63 -26.54
C LEU A 29 9.14 2.97 -27.03
N ILE A 30 9.05 3.98 -26.17
CA ILE A 30 10.04 5.09 -26.16
C ILE A 30 11.39 4.50 -25.74
N ASN A 31 12.54 4.92 -26.29
CA ASN A 31 13.85 4.26 -26.10
C ASN A 31 14.37 4.04 -24.65
N ASP A 32 13.58 4.31 -23.61
CA ASP A 32 13.83 3.91 -22.22
C ASP A 32 12.53 3.51 -21.45
N HIS A 33 11.76 2.51 -21.93
CA HIS A 33 10.88 1.71 -21.04
C HIS A 33 11.46 0.31 -20.81
N GLU A 34 12.71 0.24 -20.39
CA GLU A 34 13.13 -0.90 -19.61
C GLU A 34 12.22 -1.06 -18.37
N PHE A 35 12.06 -2.30 -17.91
CA PHE A 35 11.31 -2.60 -16.68
C PHE A 35 12.32 -2.55 -15.52
N ASN A 36 12.78 -1.33 -15.24
CA ASN A 36 13.82 -1.01 -14.27
C ASN A 36 13.43 0.22 -13.44
N GLU A 37 14.31 0.63 -12.52
CA GLU A 37 14.05 1.74 -11.59
C GLU A 37 14.12 3.13 -12.23
N GLU A 38 14.76 3.30 -13.39
CA GLU A 38 14.86 4.60 -14.06
C GLU A 38 13.59 4.96 -14.86
N ASN A 39 12.77 3.96 -15.18
CA ASN A 39 11.53 4.11 -15.92
C ASN A 39 10.65 5.25 -15.37
N GLN A 40 10.44 6.29 -16.18
CA GLN A 40 9.79 7.53 -15.74
C GLN A 40 8.37 7.31 -15.20
N PHE A 41 7.60 6.38 -15.79
CA PHE A 41 6.23 6.10 -15.34
C PHE A 41 6.21 5.43 -13.97
N TYR A 42 7.13 4.49 -13.72
CA TYR A 42 7.35 3.90 -12.39
C TYR A 42 7.74 4.98 -11.37
N ARG A 43 8.77 5.80 -11.66
CA ARG A 43 9.28 6.81 -10.72
C ARG A 43 8.24 7.86 -10.33
N VAL A 44 7.48 8.37 -11.31
CA VAL A 44 6.38 9.32 -11.06
C VAL A 44 5.25 8.67 -10.27
N THR A 45 4.88 7.43 -10.59
CA THR A 45 3.84 6.70 -9.86
C THR A 45 4.24 6.45 -8.40
N LEU A 46 5.49 6.02 -8.17
CA LEU A 46 6.04 5.74 -6.84
C LEU A 46 6.08 6.99 -5.97
N LYS A 47 6.62 8.10 -6.48
CA LYS A 47 6.60 9.41 -5.83
C LYS A 47 5.18 9.82 -5.43
N ASN A 48 4.26 9.84 -6.40
CA ASN A 48 2.88 10.29 -6.17
C ASN A 48 2.13 9.39 -5.19
N PHE A 49 2.47 8.10 -5.11
CA PHE A 49 1.89 7.16 -4.15
C PHE A 49 2.42 7.41 -2.73
N ILE A 50 3.74 7.54 -2.54
CA ILE A 50 4.33 7.85 -1.23
C ILE A 50 3.83 9.18 -0.67
N GLU A 51 3.80 10.23 -1.49
CA GLU A 51 3.29 11.55 -1.09
C GLU A 51 1.80 11.53 -0.74
N ARG A 52 1.05 10.51 -1.21
CA ARG A 52 -0.35 10.26 -0.85
C ARG A 52 -0.51 9.40 0.41
N LEU A 53 0.47 8.55 0.73
CA LEU A 53 0.47 7.67 1.91
C LEU A 53 0.94 8.39 3.18
N MET A 54 1.88 9.34 3.08
CA MET A 54 2.45 10.05 4.24
C MET A 54 1.37 10.62 5.20
N PRO A 55 0.35 11.38 4.75
CA PRO A 55 -0.64 11.97 5.66
C PRO A 55 -1.54 10.94 6.36
N PHE A 56 -1.72 9.75 5.76
CA PHE A 56 -2.42 8.64 6.42
C PHE A 56 -1.55 8.04 7.53
N CYS A 57 -0.25 7.84 7.26
CA CYS A 57 0.67 7.27 8.24
C CYS A 57 0.81 8.16 9.48
N GLU A 58 0.86 9.49 9.27
CA GLU A 58 0.91 10.48 10.36
C GLU A 58 -0.40 10.50 11.18
N ARG A 59 -1.57 10.60 10.52
CA ARG A 59 -2.88 10.54 11.21
C ARG A 59 -3.12 9.23 11.96
N TYR A 60 -2.58 8.12 11.46
CA TYR A 60 -2.65 6.82 12.14
C TYR A 60 -1.84 6.82 13.44
N ILE A 61 -0.64 7.42 13.43
CA ILE A 61 0.19 7.62 14.63
C ILE A 61 -0.53 8.53 15.63
N ASP A 62 -1.04 9.70 15.21
CA ASP A 62 -1.80 10.62 16.07
C ASP A 62 -2.97 9.95 16.80
N LEU A 63 -3.61 8.97 16.15
CA LEU A 63 -4.75 8.23 16.68
C LEU A 63 -4.31 7.15 17.68
N LEU A 64 -3.19 6.46 17.42
CA LEU A 64 -2.58 5.56 18.41
C LEU A 64 -2.03 6.32 19.64
N GLU A 65 -1.46 7.52 19.48
CA GLU A 65 -1.00 8.33 20.61
C GLU A 65 -2.15 8.72 21.55
N LYS A 66 -3.27 9.20 20.99
CA LYS A 66 -4.51 9.45 21.75
C LYS A 66 -5.00 8.20 22.46
N THR A 67 -5.03 7.07 21.73
CA THR A 67 -5.44 5.76 22.26
C THR A 67 -4.59 5.34 23.47
N VAL A 68 -3.27 5.50 23.38
CA VAL A 68 -2.33 5.15 24.46
C VAL A 68 -2.56 5.99 25.72
N GLU A 69 -2.79 7.30 25.58
CA GLU A 69 -3.06 8.16 26.75
C GLU A 69 -4.43 7.86 27.39
N ASP A 70 -5.46 7.62 26.59
CA ASP A 70 -6.78 7.23 27.09
C ASP A 70 -6.75 5.88 27.84
N LEU A 71 -6.02 4.88 27.32
CA LEU A 71 -5.84 3.58 27.99
C LEU A 71 -5.07 3.71 29.31
N LYS A 72 -4.08 4.62 29.36
CA LYS A 72 -3.30 4.97 30.56
C LYS A 72 -4.15 5.66 31.62
N ILE A 73 -4.97 6.64 31.24
CA ILE A 73 -5.94 7.32 32.13
C ILE A 73 -6.95 6.31 32.69
N ASN A 74 -7.50 5.44 31.83
CA ASN A 74 -8.50 4.43 32.20
C ASN A 74 -7.93 3.16 32.85
N LYS A 75 -6.61 3.12 33.14
CA LYS A 75 -5.91 2.02 33.82
C LYS A 75 -6.03 0.64 33.14
N LYS A 76 -6.21 0.64 31.81
CA LYS A 76 -6.36 -0.56 30.97
C LYS A 76 -4.98 -1.13 30.59
N ALA A 77 -4.28 -1.69 31.58
CA ALA A 77 -2.86 -2.03 31.46
C ALA A 77 -2.52 -3.04 30.33
N ILE A 78 -3.39 -4.02 30.06
CA ILE A 78 -3.13 -5.05 29.03
C ILE A 78 -3.28 -4.46 27.62
N GLU A 79 -4.33 -3.67 27.40
CA GLU A 79 -4.56 -2.96 26.15
C GLU A 79 -3.51 -1.86 25.92
N TYR A 80 -3.12 -1.13 26.98
CA TYR A 80 -2.08 -0.10 26.96
C TYR A 80 -0.76 -0.65 26.41
N GLU A 81 -0.22 -1.73 26.99
CA GLU A 81 1.04 -2.32 26.53
C GLU A 81 0.96 -2.82 25.08
N HIS A 82 -0.21 -3.33 24.66
CA HIS A 82 -0.40 -3.83 23.29
C HIS A 82 -0.41 -2.69 22.25
N VAL A 83 -1.15 -1.62 22.50
CA VAL A 83 -1.24 -0.46 21.60
C VAL A 83 0.04 0.38 21.67
N LYS A 84 0.66 0.53 22.85
CA LYS A 84 1.96 1.22 22.99
C LYS A 84 3.05 0.52 22.18
N LYS A 85 3.13 -0.81 22.24
CA LYS A 85 4.05 -1.57 21.38
C LYS A 85 3.78 -1.36 19.89
N GLN A 86 2.52 -1.26 19.48
CA GLN A 86 2.17 -0.98 18.08
C GLN A 86 2.62 0.42 17.67
N LEU A 87 2.30 1.45 18.47
CA LEU A 87 2.72 2.84 18.30
C LEU A 87 4.23 2.93 18.12
N ASP A 88 5.02 2.29 18.99
CA ASP A 88 6.48 2.33 18.91
C ASP A 88 7.03 1.68 17.63
N LEU A 89 6.34 0.65 17.10
CA LEU A 89 6.69 0.03 15.82
C LEU A 89 6.30 0.90 14.62
N VAL A 90 5.08 1.45 14.58
CA VAL A 90 4.64 2.28 13.45
C VAL A 90 5.37 3.62 13.39
N SER A 91 5.62 4.27 14.54
CA SER A 91 6.40 5.50 14.60
C SER A 91 7.81 5.28 14.09
N LYS A 92 8.52 4.23 14.54
CA LYS A 92 9.84 3.87 14.02
C LYS A 92 9.83 3.64 12.50
N HIS A 93 8.88 2.88 11.98
CA HIS A 93 8.84 2.63 10.53
C HIS A 93 8.44 3.87 9.72
N SER A 94 7.69 4.82 10.30
CA SER A 94 7.33 6.08 9.65
C SER A 94 8.53 7.01 9.39
N GLU A 95 9.59 6.92 10.20
CA GLU A 95 10.84 7.67 9.97
C GLU A 95 11.45 7.33 8.61
N HIS A 96 11.39 6.06 8.22
CA HIS A 96 11.88 5.60 6.92
C HIS A 96 11.01 6.08 5.75
N ILE A 97 9.70 6.29 5.96
CA ILE A 97 8.79 6.86 4.94
C ILE A 97 9.19 8.30 4.58
N LYS A 98 9.83 9.03 5.50
CA LYS A 98 10.29 10.41 5.31
C LYS A 98 11.62 10.51 4.54
N SER A 99 12.08 9.41 3.96
CA SER A 99 13.25 9.36 3.06
C SER A 99 13.04 10.16 1.77
N SER A 100 14.08 10.86 1.32
CA SER A 100 14.10 11.51 0.00
C SER A 100 14.29 10.52 -1.16
N ASN A 101 14.60 9.26 -0.88
CA ASN A 101 14.56 8.16 -1.83
C ASN A 101 13.21 7.43 -1.72
N TYR A 102 12.35 7.59 -2.73
CA TYR A 102 11.01 7.00 -2.74
C TYR A 102 10.99 5.46 -2.74
N SER A 103 12.04 4.77 -3.21
CA SER A 103 12.16 3.30 -3.08
C SER A 103 12.34 2.88 -1.61
N GLU A 104 13.17 3.61 -0.85
CA GLU A 104 13.35 3.37 0.59
C GLU A 104 12.15 3.83 1.41
N ALA A 105 11.50 4.93 1.01
CA ALA A 105 10.23 5.34 1.62
C ALA A 105 9.13 4.28 1.45
N PHE A 106 9.12 3.59 0.30
CA PHE A 106 8.20 2.48 0.04
C PHE A 106 8.52 1.23 0.87
N LYS A 107 9.79 0.86 1.05
CA LYS A 107 10.16 -0.17 2.04
C LYS A 107 9.71 0.22 3.46
N GLY A 108 9.93 1.47 3.85
CA GLY A 108 9.45 2.04 5.11
C GLY A 108 7.94 1.87 5.27
N PHE A 109 7.17 2.17 4.21
CA PHE A 109 5.73 1.97 4.19
C PHE A 109 5.33 0.49 4.31
N LEU A 110 5.98 -0.43 3.60
CA LEU A 110 5.70 -1.87 3.74
C LEU A 110 6.00 -2.40 5.16
N ASN A 111 6.96 -1.81 5.87
CA ASN A 111 7.27 -2.14 7.25
C ASN A 111 6.26 -1.52 8.23
N PHE A 112 5.80 -0.30 7.97
CA PHE A 112 4.70 0.37 8.66
C PHE A 112 3.39 -0.43 8.54
N GLU A 113 3.00 -0.78 7.32
CA GLU A 113 1.85 -1.64 6.99
C GLU A 113 1.90 -2.97 7.75
N ARG A 114 3.03 -3.68 7.70
CA ARG A 114 3.21 -4.96 8.43
C ARG A 114 3.11 -4.79 9.95
N SER A 115 3.42 -3.61 10.47
CA SER A 115 3.28 -3.27 11.89
C SER A 115 1.82 -2.98 12.28
N ILE A 116 0.98 -2.59 11.32
CA ILE A 116 -0.48 -2.55 11.51
C ILE A 116 -1.02 -3.99 11.54
N SER A 117 -0.73 -4.81 10.53
CA SER A 117 -1.21 -6.21 10.43
C SER A 117 -0.75 -7.14 11.56
N GLY A 118 0.27 -6.77 12.34
CA GLY A 118 0.86 -7.61 13.39
C GLY A 118 0.10 -7.60 14.73
N HIS A 119 -0.92 -6.76 14.90
CA HIS A 119 -1.61 -6.53 16.17
C HIS A 119 -3.12 -6.73 16.00
N GLY A 120 -3.74 -7.56 16.84
CA GLY A 120 -5.13 -7.99 16.67
C GLY A 120 -6.13 -7.25 17.57
N LYS A 121 -7.43 -7.45 17.30
CA LYS A 121 -8.68 -7.15 18.06
C LYS A 121 -8.67 -6.10 19.18
N ASN A 122 -7.76 -6.19 20.13
CA ASN A 122 -7.56 -5.20 21.19
C ASN A 122 -7.15 -3.83 20.63
N VAL A 123 -6.55 -3.77 19.44
CA VAL A 123 -6.36 -2.50 18.70
C VAL A 123 -7.70 -2.03 18.15
N ASP A 124 -8.36 -2.87 17.33
CA ASP A 124 -9.61 -2.57 16.63
C ASP A 124 -10.65 -1.94 17.57
N ASP A 125 -10.92 -2.60 18.71
CA ASP A 125 -11.92 -2.17 19.69
C ASP A 125 -11.67 -0.76 20.27
N VAL A 126 -10.46 -0.21 20.20
CA VAL A 126 -10.13 1.14 20.71
C VAL A 126 -9.85 2.13 19.58
N PHE A 127 -9.26 1.66 18.47
CA PHE A 127 -9.14 2.41 17.21
C PHE A 127 -10.52 2.91 16.72
N LEU A 128 -11.54 2.04 16.82
CA LEU A 128 -12.95 2.36 16.52
C LEU A 128 -13.58 3.41 17.46
N LYS A 129 -12.96 3.73 18.61
CA LYS A 129 -13.45 4.76 19.56
C LYS A 129 -12.89 6.16 19.32
N HIS A 130 -11.88 6.30 18.46
CA HIS A 130 -11.20 7.56 18.17
C HIS A 130 -11.35 7.98 16.70
N ASP A 131 -12.53 7.73 16.14
CA ASP A 131 -12.90 8.02 14.74
C ASP A 131 -12.06 7.25 13.69
N GLY A 132 -11.56 6.08 14.07
CA GLY A 132 -10.76 5.21 13.20
C GLY A 132 -11.50 4.66 11.98
N GLU A 133 -12.84 4.49 12.03
CA GLU A 133 -13.62 4.17 10.82
C GLU A 133 -13.52 5.29 9.78
N ASP A 134 -13.62 6.55 10.21
CA ASP A 134 -13.61 7.70 9.31
C ASP A 134 -12.21 7.92 8.71
N LEU A 135 -11.13 7.73 9.49
CA LEU A 135 -9.76 7.72 8.97
C LEU A 135 -9.56 6.68 7.84
N VAL A 136 -10.12 5.47 7.99
CA VAL A 136 -10.03 4.40 6.99
C VAL A 136 -10.96 4.67 5.79
N GLU A 137 -12.18 5.18 6.01
CA GLU A 137 -13.11 5.48 4.92
C GLU A 137 -12.61 6.66 4.07
N GLU A 138 -12.12 7.74 4.68
CA GLU A 138 -11.46 8.86 3.97
C GLU A 138 -10.23 8.37 3.19
N PHE A 139 -9.39 7.53 3.79
CA PHE A 139 -8.21 6.97 3.12
C PHE A 139 -8.59 6.12 1.91
N CYS A 140 -9.62 5.27 2.03
CA CYS A 140 -10.12 4.48 0.90
C CYS A 140 -10.74 5.33 -0.21
N GLN A 141 -11.56 6.34 0.10
CA GLN A 141 -12.07 7.27 -0.91
C GLN A 141 -10.93 8.03 -1.61
N SER A 142 -9.91 8.41 -0.84
CA SER A 142 -8.70 9.09 -1.32
C SER A 142 -7.88 8.19 -2.27
N LEU A 143 -7.66 6.93 -1.91
CA LEU A 143 -6.98 5.93 -2.74
C LEU A 143 -7.76 5.61 -4.02
N LEU A 144 -9.06 5.32 -3.92
CA LEU A 144 -9.89 4.97 -5.08
C LEU A 144 -9.94 6.10 -6.11
N LYS A 145 -9.95 7.37 -5.68
CA LYS A 145 -9.78 8.53 -6.57
C LYS A 145 -8.42 8.51 -7.27
N TYR A 146 -7.33 8.34 -6.52
CA TYR A 146 -5.97 8.26 -7.09
C TYR A 146 -5.82 7.08 -8.07
N PHE A 147 -6.43 5.94 -7.78
CA PHE A 147 -6.44 4.79 -8.68
C PHE A 147 -7.18 5.09 -9.98
N ASN A 148 -8.30 5.82 -9.96
CA ASN A 148 -8.99 6.26 -11.17
C ASN A 148 -8.15 7.25 -12.00
N ASP A 149 -7.43 8.17 -11.35
CA ASP A 149 -6.48 9.06 -12.03
C ASP A 149 -5.33 8.26 -12.67
N PHE A 150 -4.77 7.28 -11.94
CA PHE A 150 -3.74 6.36 -12.43
C PHE A 150 -4.23 5.47 -13.59
N LEU A 151 -5.48 4.99 -13.61
CA LEU A 151 -6.02 4.20 -14.72
C LEU A 151 -5.92 4.96 -16.05
N ASN A 152 -6.22 6.26 -16.05
CA ASN A 152 -6.10 7.11 -17.23
C ASN A 152 -4.62 7.30 -17.64
N SER A 153 -3.73 7.55 -16.68
CA SER A 153 -2.28 7.64 -16.92
C SER A 153 -1.70 6.34 -17.47
N PHE A 154 -2.15 5.19 -16.96
CA PHE A 154 -1.74 3.87 -17.45
C PHE A 154 -2.26 3.61 -18.86
N ILE A 155 -3.49 3.99 -19.21
CA ILE A 155 -4.00 3.83 -20.59
C ILE A 155 -3.16 4.66 -21.57
N ALA A 156 -2.79 5.89 -21.20
CA ALA A 156 -1.88 6.72 -22.01
C ALA A 156 -0.50 6.06 -22.16
N TYR A 157 0.07 5.54 -21.07
CA TYR A 157 1.32 4.76 -21.09
C TYR A 157 1.20 3.53 -22.00
N ALA A 158 0.17 2.70 -21.80
CA ALA A 158 -0.08 1.44 -22.51
C ALA A 158 -0.43 1.61 -24.01
N ASN A 159 -0.89 2.80 -24.41
CA ASN A 159 -1.07 3.15 -25.82
C ASN A 159 0.23 3.62 -26.48
N GLY A 160 1.18 4.18 -25.72
CA GLY A 160 2.50 4.61 -26.21
C GLY A 160 3.50 3.47 -26.51
N LEU A 161 3.05 2.22 -26.43
CA LEU A 161 3.87 1.01 -26.56
C LEU A 161 3.71 0.42 -27.96
N LYS A 162 4.76 -0.19 -28.50
CA LYS A 162 4.69 -0.98 -29.73
C LYS A 162 4.12 -2.38 -29.43
N GLU A 163 3.75 -3.10 -30.48
CA GLU A 163 2.99 -4.35 -30.34
C GLU A 163 3.85 -5.53 -29.86
N GLU A 164 5.15 -5.52 -30.17
CA GLU A 164 6.17 -6.47 -29.69
C GLU A 164 6.27 -6.51 -28.15
N GLU A 165 5.72 -5.47 -27.50
CA GLU A 165 6.08 -5.02 -26.17
C GLU A 165 4.89 -5.15 -25.22
N LYS A 166 3.71 -4.83 -25.75
CA LYS A 166 2.42 -5.31 -25.26
C LYS A 166 2.39 -6.85 -25.25
N ALA A 167 2.89 -7.47 -26.32
CA ALA A 167 2.87 -8.93 -26.48
C ALA A 167 3.66 -9.67 -25.39
N ALA A 168 4.94 -9.32 -25.17
CA ALA A 168 5.78 -10.05 -24.22
C ALA A 168 5.79 -9.46 -22.80
N ASN A 169 5.13 -8.32 -22.53
CA ASN A 169 4.68 -7.93 -21.18
C ASN A 169 3.18 -8.14 -20.97
N ASN A 170 2.58 -9.17 -21.59
CA ASN A 170 1.16 -9.46 -21.42
C ASN A 170 0.73 -9.55 -19.93
N ASN A 171 1.59 -10.10 -19.06
CA ASN A 171 1.36 -10.18 -17.61
C ASN A 171 1.10 -8.79 -16.94
N PHE A 172 1.70 -7.72 -17.46
CA PHE A 172 1.51 -6.34 -17.00
C PHE A 172 0.16 -5.77 -17.48
N LEU A 173 -0.27 -6.13 -18.70
CA LEU A 173 -1.58 -5.76 -19.24
C LEU A 173 -2.73 -6.59 -18.64
N GLU A 174 -2.49 -7.84 -18.27
CA GLU A 174 -3.42 -8.69 -17.52
C GLU A 174 -3.56 -8.25 -16.06
N TRP A 175 -2.44 -7.90 -15.41
CA TRP A 175 -2.46 -7.20 -14.13
C TRP A 175 -3.31 -5.93 -14.21
N PHE A 176 -3.13 -5.11 -15.25
CA PHE A 176 -3.90 -3.88 -15.42
C PHE A 176 -5.41 -4.13 -15.57
N LYS A 177 -5.83 -5.14 -16.36
CA LYS A 177 -7.24 -5.55 -16.44
C LYS A 177 -7.76 -5.93 -15.05
N SER A 178 -7.06 -6.82 -14.35
CA SER A 178 -7.43 -7.31 -13.01
C SER A 178 -7.46 -6.22 -11.93
N PHE A 179 -6.62 -5.18 -12.06
CA PHE A 179 -6.60 -4.00 -11.20
C PHE A 179 -7.71 -3.00 -11.54
N ARG A 180 -7.95 -2.72 -12.83
CA ARG A 180 -9.02 -1.85 -13.31
C ARG A 180 -10.38 -2.35 -12.84
N ASP A 181 -10.63 -3.65 -13.04
CA ASP A 181 -11.90 -4.33 -12.81
C ASP A 181 -12.11 -4.73 -11.33
N GLU A 182 -11.20 -4.36 -10.43
CA GLU A 182 -11.39 -4.50 -8.98
C GLU A 182 -12.22 -3.33 -8.41
N GLU A 183 -13.09 -3.61 -7.44
CA GLU A 183 -13.92 -2.60 -6.78
C GLU A 183 -13.63 -2.47 -5.27
N ASP A 184 -13.14 -3.50 -4.58
CA ASP A 184 -12.82 -3.36 -3.16
C ASP A 184 -11.53 -2.55 -2.95
N CYS A 185 -11.55 -1.65 -1.96
CA CYS A 185 -10.43 -0.77 -1.64
C CYS A 185 -9.15 -1.54 -1.26
N GLY A 186 -9.28 -2.60 -0.44
CA GLY A 186 -8.16 -3.41 0.03
C GLY A 186 -7.57 -4.26 -1.09
N ASP A 187 -8.41 -5.00 -1.81
CA ASP A 187 -7.94 -5.83 -2.93
C ASP A 187 -7.36 -4.96 -4.08
N LYS A 188 -7.93 -3.77 -4.34
CA LYS A 188 -7.38 -2.83 -5.32
C LYS A 188 -6.05 -2.26 -4.87
N PHE A 189 -5.86 -2.03 -3.58
CA PHE A 189 -4.58 -1.61 -2.99
C PHE A 189 -3.51 -2.71 -3.05
N GLU A 190 -3.85 -3.95 -2.72
CA GLU A 190 -2.95 -5.10 -2.87
C GLU A 190 -2.58 -5.38 -4.32
N LYS A 191 -3.55 -5.22 -5.25
CA LYS A 191 -3.27 -5.23 -6.69
C LYS A 191 -2.38 -4.06 -7.08
N PHE A 192 -2.60 -2.85 -6.57
CA PHE A 192 -1.77 -1.68 -6.88
C PHE A 192 -0.32 -1.88 -6.46
N LYS A 193 -0.02 -2.38 -5.25
CA LYS A 193 1.35 -2.65 -4.81
C LYS A 193 2.12 -3.58 -5.77
N LYS A 194 1.43 -4.49 -6.47
CA LYS A 194 2.06 -5.38 -7.48
C LYS A 194 2.55 -4.62 -8.73
N PHE A 195 2.08 -3.40 -9.00
CA PHE A 195 2.63 -2.52 -10.05
C PHE A 195 4.15 -2.35 -9.90
N PHE A 196 4.62 -2.03 -8.69
CA PHE A 196 6.03 -1.72 -8.45
C PHE A 196 6.94 -2.94 -8.65
N LYS A 197 6.42 -4.17 -8.44
CA LYS A 197 7.16 -5.43 -8.67
C LYS A 197 7.56 -5.64 -10.12
N PHE A 198 6.87 -5.03 -11.09
CA PHE A 198 7.24 -5.11 -12.49
C PHE A 198 8.52 -4.33 -12.81
N PHE A 199 8.85 -3.29 -12.04
CA PHE A 199 10.00 -2.40 -12.29
C PHE A 199 11.13 -2.59 -11.28
N ASN A 200 10.79 -2.87 -10.02
CA ASN A 200 11.73 -3.26 -8.98
C ASN A 200 11.18 -4.40 -8.10
N PRO A 201 11.54 -5.66 -8.39
CA PRO A 201 11.22 -6.80 -7.53
C PRO A 201 11.82 -6.70 -6.12
N GLN A 202 12.97 -6.03 -5.95
CA GLN A 202 13.72 -5.95 -4.70
C GLN A 202 13.09 -5.01 -3.66
N LEU A 203 12.15 -4.12 -4.05
CA LEU A 203 11.30 -3.36 -3.12
C LEU A 203 10.58 -4.24 -2.09
N PHE A 204 10.36 -5.51 -2.42
CA PHE A 204 9.62 -6.47 -1.61
C PHE A 204 10.50 -7.60 -1.07
N ALA A 205 11.82 -7.52 -1.24
CA ALA A 205 12.75 -8.40 -0.56
C ALA A 205 12.70 -8.10 0.95
N VAL A 206 12.69 -9.15 1.76
CA VAL A 206 12.91 -9.00 3.21
C VAL A 206 14.41 -8.89 3.41
N GLU A 207 14.85 -7.75 3.94
CA GLU A 207 16.22 -7.58 4.45
C GLU A 207 16.33 -8.45 5.72
N ASN A 208 17.29 -9.40 5.71
CA ASN A 208 17.51 -10.39 6.78
C ASN A 208 18.56 -9.92 7.78
#